data_AF-A0AAW4UFK1-F1
#
_entry.id   AF-A0AAW4UFK1-F1
#
_cell.length_a   1.000
_cell.length_b   1.000
_cell.length_c   1.000
_cell.angle_alpha   90.00
_cell.angle_beta   90.00
_cell.angle_gamma   90.00
#
_symmetry.space_group_name_H-M   'P 1'
#
loop_
_entity.id
_entity.type
_entity.pdbx_description
1 polymer ?
#
loop_
_entity_poly.entity_id
_entity_poly.type
_entity_poly.pdbx_seq_one_letter_code
_entity_poly.pdbx_strand_id
1 'polypeptide(L)'
;MEVRGNIKTPIFMYIYDKNDYKLQRIAYANYIDKNNIKNVTDLCQTAQEKEEIVFFLFRICCMNVLKRDIRLAKNTDEVEKVRIDILRNLMALDEKNKKTYYDEINKIMLKRSIRDKIKQFNQSRIYVDTEKIGDEYYEIFKENYDKYMLLKSFDEKLSMLDITSEKYLDDLKKIMENINTRLKQDVNYSQEVVVLKDLISRIADQFLFNEKYGLNTFLSSRIRHGYCQNKLLTIFYDYHLTSKSLENTSSNYNVNEYWDEKVINKGQTYEMFKEILSNFTLKIDTKVNQIKKEWLRIKNHENEEGLFDFRDFVKNCVLVITSNDEMIQDYEIFYQSIIDLFWIYTEKNLVIVREKIKNDLKKYFWECINELENSIAPLEKTSLKSVFIEMKNNINICKTKIDTVIQEFSDVFYKRDISYCDYTMRDMFVTCLEISQRLSGEFKTVSIISKIECDYTFSGESFPYFVDILNMMINNAVEHSGFQKSSDIKVEITIEDNNSICENYIDIVEAQIPGKNFKDYVVIKVKNNLDKSIDEKKLLKKIQEIFFNAKNPEILRKYTQLEGGSGLYKIYKTLQYNIMAPYSILYNIENSQFELIILIEINDLIIL
;
A
#
# COMPACT_ATOMS: atom_id res chain seq x y z
N MET A 1 -5.10 36.09 41.84
CA MET A 1 -5.71 34.79 41.44
C MET A 1 -6.76 34.95 40.35
N GLU A 2 -7.54 36.05 40.33
CA GLU A 2 -8.60 36.31 39.32
C GLU A 2 -8.11 36.39 37.87
N VAL A 3 -6.93 36.96 37.61
CA VAL A 3 -6.42 37.13 36.24
C VAL A 3 -6.30 35.80 35.48
N ARG A 4 -5.90 34.73 36.17
CA ARG A 4 -5.70 33.41 35.52
C ARG A 4 -7.01 32.73 35.12
N GLY A 5 -8.12 33.05 35.75
CA GLY A 5 -9.45 32.53 35.40
C GLY A 5 -10.21 33.38 34.38
N ASN A 6 -9.68 34.55 34.01
CA ASN A 6 -10.34 35.46 33.08
C ASN A 6 -9.99 35.11 31.61
N ILE A 7 -11.00 35.00 30.75
CA ILE A 7 -10.86 34.69 29.31
C ILE A 7 -10.04 35.74 28.56
N LYS A 8 -10.00 36.98 29.06
CA LYS A 8 -9.16 38.07 28.52
C LYS A 8 -7.67 37.75 28.58
N THR A 9 -7.24 36.90 29.52
CA THR A 9 -5.82 36.55 29.69
C THR A 9 -5.28 35.73 28.51
N PRO A 10 -5.87 34.60 28.10
CA PRO A 10 -5.43 33.91 26.89
C PRO A 10 -5.62 34.77 25.64
N ILE A 11 -6.66 35.60 25.55
CA ILE A 11 -6.87 36.54 24.44
C ILE A 11 -5.72 37.54 24.33
N PHE A 12 -5.37 38.20 25.43
CA PHE A 12 -4.28 39.15 25.48
C PHE A 12 -2.95 38.51 25.07
N MET A 13 -2.64 37.32 25.57
CA MET A 13 -1.39 36.63 25.24
C MET A 13 -1.31 36.25 23.75
N TYR A 14 -2.44 35.85 23.14
CA TYR A 14 -2.51 35.61 21.70
C TYR A 14 -2.28 36.90 20.88
N ILE A 15 -2.84 38.03 21.32
CA ILE A 15 -2.69 39.32 20.64
C ILE A 15 -1.27 39.87 20.79
N TYR A 16 -0.68 39.72 21.98
CA TYR A 16 0.66 40.17 22.32
C TYR A 16 1.73 39.48 21.46
N ASP A 17 1.66 38.14 21.34
CA ASP A 17 2.52 37.38 20.43
C ASP A 17 1.79 36.17 19.85
N LYS A 18 1.41 36.30 18.56
CA LYS A 18 0.70 35.26 17.81
C LYS A 18 1.56 34.03 17.54
N ASN A 19 2.88 34.16 17.56
CA ASN A 19 3.81 33.08 17.20
C ASN A 19 4.35 32.34 18.43
N ASP A 20 4.29 32.94 19.62
CA ASP A 20 4.65 32.26 20.87
C ASP A 20 3.53 31.32 21.37
N TYR A 21 3.50 30.14 20.75
CA TYR A 21 2.61 29.06 21.19
C TYR A 21 2.86 28.61 22.63
N LYS A 22 4.06 28.81 23.20
CA LYS A 22 4.35 28.40 24.59
C LYS A 22 3.60 29.32 25.56
N LEU A 23 3.68 30.63 25.36
CA LEU A 23 2.92 31.62 26.14
C LEU A 23 1.41 31.40 26.02
N GLN A 24 0.92 31.24 24.79
CA GLN A 24 -0.51 30.98 24.55
C GLN A 24 -0.98 29.71 25.26
N ARG A 25 -0.21 28.62 25.21
CA ARG A 25 -0.52 27.35 25.88
C ARG A 25 -0.58 27.51 27.40
N ILE A 26 0.35 28.25 28.00
CA ILE A 26 0.36 28.50 29.45
C ILE A 26 -0.90 29.29 29.86
N ALA A 27 -1.25 30.34 29.11
CA ALA A 27 -2.41 31.16 29.40
C ALA A 27 -3.73 30.38 29.23
N TYR A 28 -3.84 29.61 28.16
CA TYR A 28 -4.95 28.69 27.92
C TYR A 28 -5.09 27.67 29.06
N ALA A 29 -4.02 26.95 29.42
CA ALA A 29 -4.07 25.92 30.46
C ALA A 29 -4.51 26.49 31.81
N ASN A 30 -3.98 27.65 32.20
CA ASN A 30 -4.39 28.35 33.42
C ASN A 30 -5.89 28.69 33.43
N TYR A 31 -6.44 29.13 32.29
CA TYR A 31 -7.86 29.45 32.15
C TYR A 31 -8.74 28.21 32.27
N ILE A 32 -8.37 27.12 31.57
CA ILE A 32 -9.07 25.83 31.62
C ILE A 32 -9.10 25.28 33.06
N ASP A 33 -7.95 25.26 33.72
CA ASP A 33 -7.80 24.74 35.09
C ASP A 33 -8.61 25.55 36.10
N LYS A 34 -8.55 26.88 36.02
CA LYS A 34 -9.21 27.75 37.00
C LYS A 34 -10.73 27.74 36.87
N ASN A 35 -11.25 27.48 35.68
CA ASN A 35 -12.69 27.39 35.43
C ASN A 35 -13.21 25.94 35.46
N ASN A 36 -12.39 24.95 35.83
CA ASN A 36 -12.75 23.54 35.89
C ASN A 36 -13.38 23.00 34.59
N ILE A 37 -12.90 23.46 33.44
CA ILE A 37 -13.42 23.08 32.12
C ILE A 37 -12.96 21.65 31.81
N LYS A 38 -13.91 20.73 31.61
CA LYS A 38 -13.63 19.30 31.38
C LYS A 38 -14.02 18.81 30.00
N ASN A 39 -14.93 19.50 29.33
CA ASN A 39 -15.43 19.11 28.01
C ASN A 39 -15.74 20.33 27.13
N VAL A 40 -16.08 20.10 25.86
CA VAL A 40 -16.40 21.17 24.89
C VAL A 40 -17.65 21.95 25.28
N THR A 41 -18.64 21.30 25.90
CA THR A 41 -19.86 21.97 26.37
C THR A 41 -19.53 22.98 27.46
N ASP A 42 -18.73 22.60 28.46
CA ASP A 42 -18.23 23.51 29.50
C ASP A 42 -17.49 24.68 28.84
N LEU A 43 -16.59 24.38 27.90
CA LEU A 43 -15.76 25.36 27.20
C LEU A 43 -16.61 26.41 26.45
N CYS A 44 -17.75 26.02 25.89
CA CYS A 44 -18.64 26.93 25.17
C CYS A 44 -19.54 27.77 26.11
N GLN A 45 -19.61 27.44 27.40
CA GLN A 45 -20.50 28.08 28.38
C GLN A 45 -19.76 29.02 29.36
N THR A 46 -18.44 29.16 29.26
CA THR A 46 -17.61 29.81 30.30
C THR A 46 -17.45 31.34 30.21
N ALA A 47 -18.10 32.02 29.28
CA ALA A 47 -17.89 33.44 29.03
C ALA A 47 -19.16 34.29 29.18
N GLN A 48 -18.97 35.52 29.66
CA GLN A 48 -20.03 36.51 29.85
C GLN A 48 -20.32 37.33 28.57
N GLU A 49 -19.32 37.55 27.71
CA GLU A 49 -19.48 38.29 26.45
C GLU A 49 -19.26 37.42 25.21
N LYS A 50 -20.11 37.63 24.20
CA LYS A 50 -20.22 36.81 23.00
C LYS A 50 -18.98 36.91 22.10
N GLU A 51 -18.41 38.10 21.97
CA GLU A 51 -17.25 38.36 21.12
C GLU A 51 -15.99 37.70 21.68
N GLU A 52 -15.83 37.69 23.00
CA GLU A 52 -14.68 37.11 23.69
C GLU A 52 -14.66 35.59 23.55
N ILE A 53 -15.81 34.94 23.73
CA ILE A 53 -15.93 33.49 23.57
C ILE A 53 -15.71 33.06 22.12
N VAL A 54 -16.28 33.79 21.16
CA VAL A 54 -16.06 33.52 19.73
C VAL A 54 -14.59 33.62 19.39
N PHE A 55 -13.90 34.67 19.85
CA PHE A 55 -12.46 34.83 19.61
C PHE A 55 -11.65 33.70 20.25
N PHE A 56 -11.92 33.38 21.52
CA PHE A 56 -11.21 32.34 22.26
C PHE A 56 -11.38 30.96 21.62
N LEU A 57 -12.62 30.56 21.31
CA LEU A 57 -12.92 29.29 20.65
C LEU A 57 -12.30 29.23 19.24
N PHE A 58 -12.42 30.29 18.45
CA PHE A 58 -11.97 30.26 17.07
C PHE A 58 -10.45 30.34 16.93
N ARG A 59 -9.79 31.26 17.64
CA ARG A 59 -8.37 31.62 17.44
C ARG A 59 -7.42 30.87 18.38
N ILE A 60 -7.84 30.61 19.62
CA ILE A 60 -6.98 30.08 20.67
C ILE A 60 -7.18 28.58 20.82
N CYS A 61 -8.42 28.09 20.79
CA CYS A 61 -8.74 26.66 20.79
C CYS A 61 -8.48 26.00 19.42
N CYS A 62 -7.36 26.33 18.79
CA CYS A 62 -6.89 25.73 17.55
C CYS A 62 -6.20 24.38 17.83
N MET A 63 -5.99 23.58 16.78
CA MET A 63 -5.42 22.22 16.90
C MET A 63 -4.06 22.20 17.62
N ASN A 64 -3.22 23.22 17.44
CA ASN A 64 -1.89 23.30 18.07
C ASN A 64 -1.95 23.42 19.60
N VAL A 65 -2.97 24.11 20.12
CA VAL A 65 -3.19 24.26 21.56
C VAL A 65 -3.91 23.01 22.10
N LEU A 66 -4.97 22.57 21.43
CA LEU A 66 -5.78 21.40 21.82
C LEU A 66 -4.96 20.10 21.89
N LYS A 67 -3.98 19.90 21.00
CA LYS A 67 -3.11 18.71 20.97
C LYS A 67 -2.31 18.48 22.26
N ARG A 68 -2.18 19.49 23.12
CA ARG A 68 -1.47 19.39 24.40
C ARG A 68 -2.42 19.39 25.60
N ASP A 69 -3.73 19.43 25.38
CA ASP A 69 -4.73 19.36 26.44
C ASP A 69 -5.32 17.95 26.57
N ILE A 70 -4.73 17.15 27.46
CA ILE A 70 -5.10 15.75 27.71
C ILE A 70 -6.52 15.61 28.27
N ARG A 71 -7.11 16.69 28.84
CA ARG A 71 -8.48 16.66 29.36
C ARG A 71 -9.50 16.60 28.24
N LEU A 72 -9.28 17.39 27.18
CA LEU A 72 -10.17 17.48 26.03
C LEU A 72 -9.84 16.44 24.97
N ALA A 73 -8.56 16.14 24.75
CA ALA A 73 -8.13 15.19 23.73
C ALA A 73 -6.83 14.46 24.11
N LYS A 74 -6.87 13.14 24.08
CA LYS A 74 -5.75 12.25 24.39
C LYS A 74 -4.88 11.95 23.17
N ASN A 75 -5.44 12.06 21.97
CA ASN A 75 -4.77 11.74 20.71
C ASN A 75 -5.22 12.70 19.59
N THR A 76 -4.55 12.63 18.43
CA THR A 76 -4.83 13.51 17.29
C THR A 76 -6.26 13.40 16.76
N ASP A 77 -6.85 12.20 16.75
CA ASP A 77 -8.21 12.00 16.25
C ASP A 77 -9.26 12.64 17.18
N GLU A 78 -9.02 12.60 18.49
CA GLU A 78 -9.83 13.32 19.47
C GLU A 78 -9.68 14.83 19.32
N VAL A 79 -8.48 15.35 19.06
CA VAL A 79 -8.26 16.79 18.80
C VAL A 79 -9.10 17.27 17.61
N GLU A 80 -9.15 16.47 16.54
CA GLU A 80 -9.95 16.77 15.35
C GLU A 80 -11.44 16.80 15.66
N LYS A 81 -11.95 15.82 16.41
CA LYS A 81 -13.35 15.77 16.85
C LYS A 81 -13.70 16.98 17.72
N VAL A 82 -12.88 17.26 18.74
CA VAL A 82 -13.05 18.43 19.62
C VAL A 82 -13.07 19.72 18.82
N ARG A 83 -12.17 19.89 17.84
CA ARG A 83 -12.16 21.09 17.00
C ARG A 83 -13.42 21.20 16.14
N ILE A 84 -13.89 20.10 15.54
CA ILE A 84 -15.15 20.07 14.78
C ILE A 84 -16.33 20.47 15.68
N ASP A 85 -16.40 19.94 16.91
CA ASP A 85 -17.48 20.25 17.84
C ASP A 85 -17.45 21.72 18.27
N ILE A 86 -16.26 22.30 18.52
CA ILE A 86 -16.09 23.73 18.75
C ILE A 86 -16.60 24.55 17.56
N LEU A 87 -16.20 24.19 16.34
CA LEU A 87 -16.60 24.90 15.11
C LEU A 87 -18.12 24.81 14.86
N ARG A 88 -18.74 23.67 15.16
CA ARG A 88 -20.20 23.51 15.08
C ARG A 88 -20.93 24.42 16.07
N ASN A 89 -20.43 24.53 17.31
CA ASN A 89 -20.97 25.49 18.28
C ASN A 89 -20.76 26.93 17.81
N LEU A 90 -19.61 27.26 17.24
CA LEU A 90 -19.34 28.58 16.65
C LEU A 90 -20.30 28.93 15.51
N MET A 91 -20.77 27.96 14.71
CA MET A 91 -21.78 28.23 13.67
C MET A 91 -23.14 28.69 14.23
N ALA A 92 -23.48 28.29 15.46
CA ALA A 92 -24.68 28.75 16.15
C ALA A 92 -24.45 30.09 16.88
N LEU A 93 -23.24 30.31 17.39
CA LEU A 93 -22.88 31.53 18.14
C LEU A 93 -22.58 32.70 17.20
N ASP A 94 -21.88 32.50 16.09
CA ASP A 94 -21.45 33.53 15.15
C ASP A 94 -21.87 33.21 13.71
N GLU A 95 -23.11 33.57 13.38
CA GLU A 95 -23.67 33.35 12.04
C GLU A 95 -22.92 34.09 10.93
N LYS A 96 -22.29 35.24 11.21
CA LYS A 96 -21.60 36.04 10.20
C LYS A 96 -20.42 35.29 9.60
N ASN A 97 -19.74 34.46 10.40
CA ASN A 97 -18.56 33.70 9.99
C ASN A 97 -18.85 32.21 9.73
N LYS A 98 -20.13 31.81 9.66
CA LYS A 98 -20.57 30.42 9.48
C LYS A 98 -19.88 29.70 8.32
N LYS A 99 -19.68 30.39 7.18
CA LYS A 99 -18.97 29.86 6.02
C LYS A 99 -17.53 29.47 6.35
N THR A 100 -16.79 30.34 7.04
CA THR A 100 -15.40 30.09 7.43
C THR A 100 -15.27 28.87 8.34
N TYR A 101 -16.20 28.69 9.29
CA TYR A 101 -16.21 27.53 10.17
C TYR A 101 -16.55 26.25 9.43
N TYR A 102 -17.55 26.30 8.54
CA TYR A 102 -17.92 25.18 7.68
C TYR A 102 -16.75 24.75 6.78
N ASP A 103 -16.03 25.71 6.19
CA ASP A 103 -14.84 25.45 5.37
C ASP A 103 -13.71 24.79 6.18
N GLU A 104 -13.50 25.19 7.44
CA GLU A 104 -12.53 24.53 8.34
C GLU A 104 -12.98 23.11 8.72
N ILE A 105 -14.26 22.91 9.05
CA ILE A 105 -14.83 21.57 9.32
C ILE A 105 -14.60 20.66 8.12
N ASN A 106 -14.93 21.11 6.91
CA ASN A 106 -14.75 20.32 5.70
C ASN A 106 -13.28 19.97 5.45
N LYS A 107 -12.35 20.91 5.69
CA LYS A 107 -10.91 20.63 5.59
C LYS A 107 -10.44 19.56 6.58
N ILE A 108 -10.91 19.61 7.83
CA ILE A 108 -10.58 18.61 8.84
C ILE A 108 -11.18 17.25 8.47
N MET A 109 -12.47 17.21 8.09
CA MET A 109 -13.16 15.98 7.70
C MET A 109 -12.52 15.34 6.46
N LEU A 110 -12.16 16.13 5.46
CA LEU A 110 -11.46 15.65 4.26
C LEU A 110 -10.11 15.02 4.63
N LYS A 111 -9.27 15.71 5.43
CA LYS A 111 -7.98 15.17 5.88
C LYS A 111 -8.12 13.86 6.65
N ARG A 112 -9.18 13.75 7.46
CA ARG A 112 -9.48 12.54 8.23
C ARG A 112 -9.93 11.40 7.31
N SER A 113 -10.85 11.67 6.38
CA SER A 113 -11.32 10.72 5.37
C SER A 113 -10.15 10.15 4.55
N ILE A 114 -9.25 11.02 4.07
CA ILE A 114 -8.04 10.60 3.35
C ILE A 114 -7.17 9.69 4.23
N ARG A 115 -6.94 10.07 5.50
CA ARG A 115 -6.14 9.26 6.44
C ARG A 115 -6.75 7.86 6.63
N ASP A 116 -8.07 7.78 6.77
CA ASP A 116 -8.80 6.53 6.95
C ASP A 116 -8.75 5.67 5.68
N LYS A 117 -8.93 6.25 4.49
CA LYS A 117 -8.79 5.56 3.20
C LYS A 117 -7.38 5.02 2.96
N ILE A 118 -6.34 5.79 3.29
CA ILE A 118 -4.93 5.32 3.23
C ILE A 118 -4.71 4.14 4.19
N LYS A 119 -5.30 4.21 5.38
CA LYS A 119 -5.20 3.13 6.37
C LYS A 119 -5.87 1.86 5.87
N GLN A 120 -7.08 1.94 5.32
CA GLN A 120 -7.80 0.82 4.69
C GLN A 120 -6.97 0.23 3.54
N PHE A 121 -6.47 1.08 2.63
CA PHE A 121 -5.62 0.64 1.52
C PHE A 121 -4.37 -0.12 2.01
N ASN A 122 -3.64 0.42 3.00
CA ASN A 122 -2.46 -0.24 3.54
C ASN A 122 -2.77 -1.58 4.22
N GLN A 123 -3.92 -1.70 4.87
CA GLN A 123 -4.36 -2.94 5.51
C GLN A 123 -4.73 -4.02 4.47
N SER A 124 -5.06 -3.62 3.24
CA SER A 124 -5.45 -4.53 2.16
C SER A 124 -4.31 -5.01 1.25
N ARG A 125 -3.07 -4.76 1.67
CA ARG A 125 -1.89 -5.18 0.89
C ARG A 125 -1.65 -6.69 0.94
N ILE A 126 -2.09 -7.36 2.01
CA ILE A 126 -2.09 -8.82 2.13
C ILE A 126 -3.48 -9.31 1.76
N TYR A 127 -3.60 -9.93 0.59
CA TYR A 127 -4.87 -10.39 0.03
C TYR A 127 -4.63 -11.57 -0.91
N VAL A 128 -5.63 -12.43 -1.05
CA VAL A 128 -5.74 -13.52 -2.03
C VAL A 128 -7.22 -13.57 -2.43
N ASP A 129 -7.49 -13.60 -3.72
CA ASP A 129 -8.87 -13.68 -4.24
C ASP A 129 -9.27 -15.15 -4.35
N THR A 130 -9.65 -15.74 -3.22
CA THR A 130 -9.92 -17.18 -3.12
C THR A 130 -11.21 -17.58 -3.83
N GLU A 131 -12.19 -16.67 -3.91
CA GLU A 131 -13.43 -16.90 -4.66
C GLU A 131 -13.13 -17.06 -6.14
N LYS A 132 -12.40 -16.12 -6.77
CA LYS A 132 -12.04 -16.26 -8.19
C LYS A 132 -11.12 -17.44 -8.49
N ILE A 133 -10.26 -17.84 -7.54
CA ILE A 133 -9.49 -19.07 -7.68
C ILE A 133 -10.42 -20.29 -7.65
N GLY A 134 -11.38 -20.32 -6.72
CA GLY A 134 -12.40 -21.36 -6.62
C GLY A 134 -13.19 -21.49 -7.91
N ASP A 135 -13.68 -20.38 -8.46
CA ASP A 135 -14.47 -20.34 -9.69
C ASP A 135 -13.65 -20.76 -10.92
N GLU A 136 -12.43 -20.23 -11.10
CA GLU A 136 -11.59 -20.51 -12.28
C GLU A 136 -11.16 -21.98 -12.35
N TYR A 137 -11.00 -22.64 -11.19
CA TYR A 137 -10.50 -24.01 -11.09
C TYR A 137 -11.56 -25.01 -10.58
N TYR A 138 -12.82 -24.59 -10.49
CA TYR A 138 -13.91 -25.37 -9.88
C TYR A 138 -13.98 -26.79 -10.45
N GLU A 139 -14.09 -26.94 -11.77
CA GLU A 139 -14.22 -28.24 -12.45
C GLU A 139 -13.04 -29.17 -12.10
N ILE A 140 -11.82 -28.64 -12.14
CA ILE A 140 -10.60 -29.42 -11.90
C ILE A 140 -10.51 -29.84 -10.43
N PHE A 141 -10.78 -28.93 -9.50
CA PHE A 141 -10.71 -29.23 -8.07
C PHE A 141 -11.85 -30.16 -7.65
N LYS A 142 -13.05 -29.95 -8.19
CA LYS A 142 -14.22 -30.77 -7.93
C LYS A 142 -14.03 -32.21 -8.44
N GLU A 143 -13.53 -32.39 -9.65
CA GLU A 143 -13.22 -33.73 -10.20
C GLU A 143 -12.23 -34.49 -9.30
N ASN A 144 -11.17 -33.82 -8.85
CA ASN A 144 -10.18 -34.43 -7.96
C ASN A 144 -10.73 -34.72 -6.57
N TYR A 145 -11.61 -33.85 -6.04
CA TYR A 145 -12.32 -34.08 -4.79
C TYR A 145 -13.26 -35.28 -4.88
N ASP A 146 -14.05 -35.38 -5.96
CA ASP A 146 -14.97 -36.50 -6.16
C ASP A 146 -14.20 -37.83 -6.30
N LYS A 147 -13.04 -37.79 -6.96
CA LYS A 147 -12.12 -38.93 -7.04
C LYS A 147 -11.58 -39.34 -5.66
N TYR A 148 -11.23 -38.37 -4.82
CA TYR A 148 -10.81 -38.63 -3.45
C TYR A 148 -11.94 -39.27 -2.63
N MET A 149 -13.15 -38.70 -2.66
CA MET A 149 -14.32 -39.23 -1.95
C MET A 149 -14.70 -40.63 -2.40
N LEU A 150 -14.58 -40.91 -3.71
CA LEU A 150 -14.80 -42.24 -4.25
C LEU A 150 -13.81 -43.24 -3.64
N LEU A 151 -12.51 -42.96 -3.68
CA LEU A 151 -11.48 -43.83 -3.11
C LEU A 151 -11.68 -44.07 -1.61
N LYS A 152 -11.97 -43.02 -0.85
CA LYS A 152 -12.26 -43.11 0.59
C LYS A 152 -13.47 -44.02 0.87
N SER A 153 -14.56 -43.84 0.11
CA SER A 153 -15.75 -44.69 0.25
C SER A 153 -15.51 -46.15 -0.14
N PHE A 154 -14.57 -46.42 -1.06
CA PHE A 154 -14.20 -47.78 -1.44
C PHE A 154 -13.40 -48.47 -0.34
N ASP A 155 -12.46 -47.77 0.31
CA ASP A 155 -11.70 -48.28 1.46
C ASP A 155 -12.63 -48.53 2.68
N GLU A 156 -13.59 -47.64 2.94
CA GLU A 156 -14.62 -47.84 3.96
C GLU A 156 -15.54 -49.04 3.64
N LYS A 157 -15.98 -49.21 2.38
CA LYS A 157 -16.79 -50.36 1.95
C LYS A 157 -16.02 -51.68 2.04
N LEU A 158 -14.72 -51.69 1.78
CA LEU A 158 -13.85 -52.86 1.99
C LEU A 158 -13.79 -53.26 3.47
N SER A 159 -13.79 -52.28 4.38
CA SER A 159 -13.83 -52.51 5.83
C SER A 159 -15.19 -53.02 6.35
N MET A 160 -16.27 -52.83 5.58
CA MET A 160 -17.64 -53.26 5.88
C MET A 160 -18.03 -54.62 5.26
N LEU A 161 -17.14 -55.26 4.49
CA LEU A 161 -17.41 -56.59 3.92
C LEU A 161 -17.37 -57.65 5.02
N ASP A 162 -18.51 -58.32 5.25
CA ASP A 162 -18.62 -59.45 6.15
C ASP A 162 -17.82 -60.64 5.58
N ILE A 163 -16.74 -60.98 6.29
CA ILE A 163 -15.73 -62.01 5.95
C ILE A 163 -16.34 -63.42 5.82
N THR A 164 -17.63 -63.59 6.16
CA THR A 164 -18.30 -64.90 6.28
C THR A 164 -19.15 -65.32 5.07
N SER A 165 -19.33 -64.48 4.04
CA SER A 165 -20.18 -64.84 2.88
C SER A 165 -19.43 -65.65 1.80
N GLU A 166 -20.02 -66.75 1.31
CA GLU A 166 -19.40 -67.63 0.29
C GLU A 166 -19.16 -66.97 -1.08
N LYS A 167 -19.75 -65.79 -1.36
CA LYS A 167 -19.46 -64.98 -2.56
C LYS A 167 -18.16 -64.16 -2.47
N TYR A 168 -17.59 -64.03 -1.28
CA TYR A 168 -16.39 -63.23 -0.99
C TYR A 168 -15.14 -63.71 -1.75
N LEU A 169 -15.00 -65.02 -1.99
CA LEU A 169 -13.79 -65.60 -2.57
C LEU A 169 -13.63 -65.34 -4.08
N ASP A 170 -14.73 -65.17 -4.81
CA ASP A 170 -14.69 -64.92 -6.26
C ASP A 170 -14.50 -63.43 -6.58
N ASP A 171 -15.08 -62.55 -5.78
CA ASP A 171 -14.89 -61.10 -5.90
C ASP A 171 -13.49 -60.68 -5.41
N LEU A 172 -12.96 -61.31 -4.36
CA LEU A 172 -11.58 -61.11 -3.90
C LEU A 172 -10.53 -61.55 -4.93
N LYS A 173 -10.75 -62.64 -5.67
CA LYS A 173 -9.79 -63.11 -6.69
C LYS A 173 -9.65 -62.13 -7.85
N LYS A 174 -10.75 -61.55 -8.32
CA LYS A 174 -10.76 -60.52 -9.38
C LYS A 174 -10.11 -59.20 -8.93
N ILE A 175 -10.24 -58.86 -7.65
CA ILE A 175 -9.64 -57.66 -7.05
C ILE A 175 -8.15 -57.88 -6.77
N MET A 176 -7.74 -59.05 -6.26
CA MET A 176 -6.34 -59.39 -5.97
C MET A 176 -5.45 -59.50 -7.21
N GLU A 177 -5.97 -59.98 -8.36
CA GLU A 177 -5.18 -60.05 -9.60
C GLU A 177 -4.85 -58.65 -10.17
N ASN A 178 -5.72 -57.66 -9.97
CA ASN A 178 -5.49 -56.27 -10.41
C ASN A 178 -4.58 -55.46 -9.47
N ILE A 179 -4.51 -55.85 -8.20
CA ILE A 179 -3.75 -55.16 -7.16
C ILE A 179 -2.30 -55.66 -7.07
N ASN A 180 -2.08 -56.97 -7.23
CA ASN A 180 -0.74 -57.58 -7.12
C ASN A 180 0.25 -57.20 -8.24
N THR A 181 -0.24 -56.70 -9.38
CA THR A 181 0.61 -56.20 -10.47
C THR A 181 1.09 -54.76 -10.25
N ARG A 182 0.47 -53.99 -9.35
CA ARG A 182 0.86 -52.58 -9.06
C ARG A 182 1.59 -52.36 -7.72
N LEU A 183 1.63 -53.36 -6.85
CA LEU A 183 2.12 -53.25 -5.46
C LEU A 183 3.60 -53.64 -5.23
N LYS A 184 4.38 -53.99 -6.26
CA LYS A 184 5.71 -54.58 -6.01
C LYS A 184 6.83 -53.61 -5.67
N GLN A 185 6.64 -52.29 -5.66
CA GLN A 185 7.68 -51.34 -5.27
C GLN A 185 7.09 -50.14 -4.51
N ASP A 186 7.47 -50.07 -3.23
CA ASP A 186 7.32 -48.98 -2.25
C ASP A 186 6.11 -48.92 -1.29
N VAL A 187 6.46 -48.43 -0.10
CA VAL A 187 5.85 -48.59 1.23
C VAL A 187 4.68 -47.63 1.46
N ASN A 188 3.54 -48.17 1.90
CA ASN A 188 2.44 -47.54 2.67
C ASN A 188 2.12 -46.05 2.41
N TYR A 189 1.43 -45.75 1.31
CA TYR A 189 0.49 -44.63 1.23
C TYR A 189 -0.83 -45.18 0.66
N SER A 190 -1.95 -45.00 1.36
CA SER A 190 -3.27 -45.33 0.80
C SER A 190 -3.50 -44.45 -0.44
N GLN A 191 -4.05 -45.02 -1.52
CA GLN A 191 -4.20 -44.31 -2.80
C GLN A 191 -5.04 -43.03 -2.65
N GLU A 192 -6.02 -43.05 -1.75
CA GLU A 192 -6.79 -41.88 -1.31
C GLU A 192 -5.91 -40.73 -0.79
N VAL A 193 -4.91 -40.99 0.07
CA VAL A 193 -4.03 -39.96 0.64
C VAL A 193 -3.14 -39.35 -0.44
N VAL A 194 -2.74 -40.13 -1.45
CA VAL A 194 -1.97 -39.61 -2.59
C VAL A 194 -2.82 -38.64 -3.42
N VAL A 195 -4.09 -38.99 -3.70
CA VAL A 195 -5.01 -38.12 -4.43
C VAL A 195 -5.34 -36.85 -3.63
N LEU A 196 -5.58 -36.99 -2.32
CA LEU A 196 -5.81 -35.84 -1.43
C LEU A 196 -4.61 -34.90 -1.41
N LYS A 197 -3.40 -35.45 -1.30
CA LYS A 197 -2.16 -34.67 -1.32
C LYS A 197 -1.98 -33.93 -2.65
N ASP A 198 -2.26 -34.57 -3.79
CA ASP A 198 -2.19 -33.92 -5.11
C ASP A 198 -3.20 -32.76 -5.20
N LEU A 199 -4.45 -32.99 -4.80
CA LEU A 199 -5.49 -31.96 -4.76
C LEU A 199 -5.08 -30.77 -3.88
N ILE A 200 -4.66 -31.01 -2.65
CA ILE A 200 -4.20 -29.96 -1.73
C ILE A 200 -2.98 -29.23 -2.32
N SER A 201 -2.06 -29.94 -2.99
CA SER A 201 -0.90 -29.33 -3.63
C SER A 201 -1.30 -28.40 -4.79
N ARG A 202 -2.31 -28.77 -5.58
CA ARG A 202 -2.84 -27.92 -6.66
C ARG A 202 -3.52 -26.68 -6.13
N ILE A 203 -4.36 -26.82 -5.10
CA ILE A 203 -4.99 -25.68 -4.42
C ILE A 203 -3.91 -24.78 -3.81
N ALA A 204 -2.87 -25.37 -3.22
CA ALA A 204 -1.73 -24.63 -2.67
C ALA A 204 -0.97 -23.82 -3.71
N ASP A 205 -0.69 -24.43 -4.85
CA ASP A 205 -0.03 -23.76 -5.96
C ASP A 205 -0.85 -22.55 -6.44
N GLN A 206 -2.18 -22.69 -6.55
CA GLN A 206 -3.04 -21.57 -6.90
C GLN A 206 -3.10 -20.50 -5.80
N PHE A 207 -3.27 -20.87 -4.54
CA PHE A 207 -3.29 -19.89 -3.45
C PHE A 207 -1.98 -19.08 -3.39
N LEU A 208 -0.83 -19.73 -3.53
CA LEU A 208 0.47 -19.10 -3.38
C LEU A 208 0.94 -18.37 -4.64
N PHE A 209 0.78 -19.00 -5.81
CA PHE A 209 1.43 -18.60 -7.05
C PHE A 209 0.48 -18.31 -8.21
N ASN A 210 -0.85 -18.35 -8.01
CA ASN A 210 -1.77 -17.95 -9.07
C ASN A 210 -1.42 -16.54 -9.58
N GLU A 211 -1.29 -16.45 -10.88
CA GLU A 211 -0.74 -15.29 -11.56
C GLU A 211 -1.66 -14.08 -11.52
N LYS A 212 -2.94 -14.24 -11.16
CA LYS A 212 -3.94 -13.18 -11.08
C LYS A 212 -4.34 -12.87 -9.64
N TYR A 213 -4.50 -13.92 -8.84
CA TYR A 213 -5.24 -13.90 -7.57
C TYR A 213 -4.42 -14.42 -6.38
N GLY A 214 -3.25 -14.98 -6.61
CA GLY A 214 -2.43 -15.63 -5.57
C GLY A 214 -1.68 -14.66 -4.67
N LEU A 215 -1.22 -15.15 -3.53
CA LEU A 215 -0.48 -14.37 -2.52
C LEU A 215 0.78 -13.72 -3.09
N ASN A 216 1.58 -14.45 -3.88
CA ASN A 216 2.81 -13.93 -4.46
C ASN A 216 2.55 -12.74 -5.41
N THR A 217 1.41 -12.77 -6.12
CA THR A 217 0.97 -11.69 -7.00
C THR A 217 0.78 -10.40 -6.21
N PHE A 218 0.03 -10.43 -5.11
CA PHE A 218 -0.23 -9.25 -4.29
C PHE A 218 1.01 -8.79 -3.53
N LEU A 219 1.83 -9.73 -3.01
CA LEU A 219 3.13 -9.40 -2.41
C LEU A 219 4.05 -8.67 -3.40
N SER A 220 4.09 -9.11 -4.67
CA SER A 220 4.88 -8.43 -5.70
C SER A 220 4.36 -7.03 -5.99
N SER A 221 3.09 -6.90 -6.35
CA SER A 221 2.54 -5.64 -6.84
C SER A 221 2.38 -4.58 -5.74
N ARG A 222 1.93 -4.98 -4.54
CA ARG A 222 1.55 -4.05 -3.47
C ARG A 222 2.61 -3.85 -2.40
N ILE A 223 3.62 -4.71 -2.29
CA ILE A 223 4.61 -4.60 -1.21
C ILE A 223 6.04 -4.53 -1.76
N ARG A 224 6.50 -5.53 -2.51
CA ARG A 224 7.90 -5.58 -2.99
C ARG A 224 8.18 -4.50 -4.03
N HIS A 225 7.23 -4.25 -4.92
CA HIS A 225 7.36 -3.23 -5.96
C HIS A 225 7.07 -1.82 -5.42
N GLY A 226 8.08 -0.96 -5.39
CA GLY A 226 7.95 0.44 -4.97
C GLY A 226 7.75 0.62 -3.46
N TYR A 227 6.68 0.07 -2.88
CA TYR A 227 6.25 0.36 -1.51
C TYR A 227 7.33 0.08 -0.45
N CYS A 228 7.91 -1.13 -0.43
CA CYS A 228 8.94 -1.50 0.55
C CYS A 228 10.14 -0.55 0.51
N GLN A 229 10.61 -0.19 -0.69
CA GLN A 229 11.74 0.68 -0.87
C GLN A 229 11.39 2.12 -0.48
N ASN A 230 10.33 2.66 -1.07
CA ASN A 230 9.87 4.02 -0.83
C ASN A 230 9.55 4.26 0.65
N LYS A 231 8.89 3.30 1.30
CA LYS A 231 8.52 3.42 2.72
C LYS A 231 9.74 3.48 3.64
N LEU A 232 10.76 2.67 3.38
CA LEU A 232 11.94 2.56 4.23
C LEU A 232 12.99 3.64 3.93
N LEU A 233 13.09 4.12 2.69
CA LEU A 233 14.10 5.08 2.29
C LEU A 233 13.68 6.55 2.43
N THR A 234 12.38 6.86 2.31
CA THR A 234 11.87 8.25 2.29
C THR A 234 12.29 9.08 3.50
N ILE A 235 12.35 8.49 4.69
CA ILE A 235 12.83 9.20 5.87
C ILE A 235 14.27 9.70 5.70
N PHE A 236 15.14 8.94 5.05
CA PHE A 236 16.52 9.37 4.82
C PHE A 236 16.61 10.38 3.68
N TYR A 237 15.78 10.25 2.64
CA TYR A 237 15.67 11.22 1.55
C TYR A 237 15.16 12.59 2.03
N ASP A 238 14.06 12.62 2.80
CA ASP A 238 13.43 13.85 3.33
C ASP A 238 14.40 14.67 4.22
N TYR A 239 15.43 14.02 4.78
CA TYR A 239 16.44 14.63 5.63
C TYR A 239 17.83 14.70 4.98
N HIS A 240 17.90 14.50 3.66
CA HIS A 240 19.12 14.60 2.85
C HIS A 240 20.28 13.73 3.37
N LEU A 241 19.99 12.56 3.95
CA LEU A 241 20.99 11.67 4.55
C LEU A 241 21.52 10.60 3.58
N THR A 242 21.07 10.59 2.34
CA THR A 242 21.49 9.63 1.31
C THR A 242 22.06 10.34 0.08
N SER A 243 22.90 9.60 -0.64
CA SER A 243 23.46 9.94 -1.95
C SER A 243 22.52 9.50 -3.08
N LYS A 244 22.72 10.06 -4.28
CA LYS A 244 22.02 9.64 -5.51
C LYS A 244 22.91 8.67 -6.29
N SER A 245 22.35 7.53 -6.71
CA SER A 245 23.08 6.60 -7.60
C SER A 245 23.08 7.15 -9.02
N LEU A 246 24.24 7.16 -9.70
CA LEU A 246 24.41 7.69 -11.06
C LEU A 246 23.94 6.71 -12.15
N GLU A 247 23.90 5.43 -11.82
CA GLU A 247 23.42 4.35 -12.68
C GLU A 247 22.63 3.40 -11.77
N ASN A 248 21.63 2.67 -12.27
CA ASN A 248 20.89 1.65 -11.49
C ASN A 248 21.76 0.44 -11.08
N THR A 249 23.09 0.63 -10.98
CA THR A 249 24.14 -0.31 -10.63
C THR A 249 24.88 0.23 -9.41
N SER A 250 24.96 -0.60 -8.38
CA SER A 250 25.20 -0.27 -6.96
C SER A 250 26.61 0.23 -6.60
N SER A 251 27.38 0.84 -7.52
CA SER A 251 28.80 1.16 -7.27
C SER A 251 29.21 2.62 -7.48
N ASN A 252 28.37 3.49 -8.06
CA ASN A 252 28.71 4.91 -8.27
C ASN A 252 27.66 5.84 -7.66
N TYR A 253 27.89 6.27 -6.42
CA TYR A 253 27.04 7.24 -5.71
C TYR A 253 27.67 8.63 -5.70
N ASN A 254 26.90 9.64 -6.11
CA ASN A 254 27.23 11.04 -5.89
C ASN A 254 26.43 11.59 -4.73
N VAL A 255 27.03 12.50 -3.96
CA VAL A 255 26.32 13.26 -2.94
C VAL A 255 25.12 13.96 -3.57
N ASN A 256 24.00 13.97 -2.85
CA ASN A 256 22.79 14.63 -3.34
C ASN A 256 23.05 16.12 -3.65
N GLU A 257 22.31 16.64 -4.63
CA GLU A 257 22.50 18.00 -5.14
C GLU A 257 22.41 19.06 -4.02
N TYR A 258 21.58 18.78 -3.01
CA TYR A 258 21.41 19.63 -1.84
C TYR A 258 22.72 19.97 -1.13
N TRP A 259 23.57 18.97 -0.88
CA TRP A 259 24.87 19.23 -0.25
C TRP A 259 25.91 19.70 -1.26
N ASP A 260 25.86 19.23 -2.51
CA ASP A 260 26.82 19.60 -3.54
C ASP A 260 26.72 21.10 -3.92
N GLU A 261 25.52 21.68 -3.88
CA GLU A 261 25.27 23.12 -4.08
C GLU A 261 25.71 23.95 -2.86
N LYS A 262 25.62 23.40 -1.64
CA LYS A 262 26.01 24.09 -0.40
C LYS A 262 27.51 24.15 -0.15
N VAL A 263 28.27 23.18 -0.66
CA VAL A 263 29.72 23.11 -0.44
C VAL A 263 30.46 23.79 -1.59
N ILE A 264 30.90 25.03 -1.34
CA ILE A 264 31.62 25.84 -2.32
C ILE A 264 33.02 25.27 -2.61
N ASN A 265 33.74 24.80 -1.58
CA ASN A 265 35.11 24.31 -1.72
C ASN A 265 35.17 22.77 -1.62
N LYS A 266 35.26 22.13 -2.79
CA LYS A 266 35.23 20.67 -2.97
C LYS A 266 36.63 20.05 -2.80
N GLY A 267 37.22 20.23 -1.62
CA GLY A 267 38.54 19.66 -1.26
C GLY A 267 38.45 18.26 -0.64
N GLN A 268 39.55 17.78 -0.05
CA GLN A 268 39.64 16.44 0.56
C GLN A 268 38.58 16.17 1.63
N THR A 269 38.22 17.18 2.44
CA THR A 269 37.15 17.07 3.44
C THR A 269 35.78 16.83 2.81
N TYR A 270 35.53 17.39 1.62
CA TYR A 270 34.29 17.16 0.89
C TYR A 270 34.23 15.74 0.33
N GLU A 271 35.32 15.22 -0.23
CA GLU A 271 35.39 13.82 -0.68
C GLU A 271 35.19 12.83 0.48
N MET A 272 35.77 13.10 1.65
CA MET A 272 35.50 12.31 2.86
C MET A 272 34.02 12.32 3.25
N PHE A 273 33.37 13.49 3.19
CA PHE A 273 31.93 13.61 3.41
C PHE A 273 31.11 12.82 2.39
N LYS A 274 31.50 12.85 1.11
CA LYS A 274 30.86 12.03 0.07
C LYS A 274 30.93 10.55 0.38
N GLU A 275 32.12 10.07 0.74
CA GLU A 275 32.35 8.67 1.07
C GLU A 275 31.47 8.22 2.25
N ILE A 276 31.36 9.05 3.29
CA ILE A 276 30.51 8.78 4.46
C ILE A 276 29.03 8.62 4.03
N LEU A 277 28.49 9.54 3.25
CA LEU A 277 27.09 9.47 2.78
C LEU A 277 26.85 8.29 1.83
N SER A 278 27.78 8.03 0.92
CA SER A 278 27.68 6.93 -0.02
C SER A 278 27.73 5.56 0.68
N ASN A 279 28.59 5.41 1.69
CA ASN A 279 28.64 4.20 2.51
C ASN A 279 27.36 3.97 3.32
N PHE A 280 26.79 5.03 3.91
CA PHE A 280 25.50 4.94 4.59
C PHE A 280 24.38 4.54 3.63
N THR A 281 24.32 5.18 2.46
CA THR A 281 23.32 4.89 1.42
C THR A 281 23.41 3.43 0.97
N LEU A 282 24.62 2.95 0.67
CA LEU A 282 24.85 1.57 0.26
C LEU A 282 24.37 0.57 1.32
N LYS A 283 24.62 0.82 2.61
CA LYS A 283 24.15 -0.06 3.70
C LYS A 283 22.63 -0.14 3.76
N ILE A 284 21.95 1.00 3.70
CA ILE A 284 20.49 1.04 3.75
C ILE A 284 19.89 0.39 2.49
N ASP A 285 20.37 0.72 1.29
CA ASP A 285 19.88 0.15 0.03
C ASP A 285 20.12 -1.36 -0.03
N THR A 286 21.28 -1.84 0.43
CA THR A 286 21.58 -3.27 0.52
C THR A 286 20.58 -3.96 1.45
N LYS A 287 20.27 -3.35 2.60
CA LYS A 287 19.30 -3.92 3.54
C LYS A 287 17.88 -3.95 2.98
N VAL A 288 17.45 -2.89 2.31
CA VAL A 288 16.14 -2.83 1.65
C VAL A 288 16.05 -3.90 0.55
N ASN A 289 17.09 -4.08 -0.24
CA ASN A 289 17.16 -5.13 -1.25
C ASN A 289 17.14 -6.54 -0.62
N GLN A 290 17.83 -6.72 0.51
CA GLN A 290 17.79 -7.96 1.29
C GLN A 290 16.36 -8.29 1.73
N ILE A 291 15.63 -7.31 2.29
CA ILE A 291 14.23 -7.50 2.72
C ILE A 291 13.38 -7.96 1.53
N LYS A 292 13.49 -7.29 0.39
CA LYS A 292 12.71 -7.63 -0.82
C LYS A 292 13.03 -9.04 -1.35
N LYS A 293 14.30 -9.44 -1.35
CA LYS A 293 14.77 -10.69 -1.98
C LYS A 293 14.73 -11.89 -1.06
N GLU A 294 14.91 -11.70 0.25
CA GLU A 294 15.11 -12.79 1.21
C GLU A 294 13.97 -12.86 2.24
N TRP A 295 13.34 -11.74 2.60
CA TRP A 295 12.31 -11.72 3.65
C TRP A 295 10.90 -11.87 3.08
N LEU A 296 10.58 -11.07 2.05
CA LEU A 296 9.23 -10.91 1.51
C LEU A 296 8.90 -11.89 0.36
N ARG A 297 9.63 -13.00 0.27
CA ARG A 297 9.40 -14.08 -0.69
C ARG A 297 8.72 -15.28 -0.02
N ILE A 298 8.01 -16.04 -0.84
CA ILE A 298 7.43 -17.33 -0.47
C ILE A 298 8.53 -18.39 -0.57
N LYS A 299 8.65 -19.19 0.49
CA LYS A 299 9.50 -20.37 0.56
C LYS A 299 8.60 -21.61 0.51
N ASN A 300 8.60 -22.28 -0.62
CA ASN A 300 7.87 -23.52 -0.87
C ASN A 300 8.83 -24.74 -0.98
N HIS A 301 10.12 -24.48 -1.21
CA HIS A 301 11.17 -25.49 -1.30
C HIS A 301 12.38 -25.14 -0.41
N GLU A 302 13.23 -26.14 -0.11
CA GLU A 302 14.41 -25.98 0.77
C GLU A 302 15.45 -24.99 0.24
N ASN A 303 15.60 -24.93 -1.09
CA ASN A 303 16.56 -24.09 -1.79
C ASN A 303 16.09 -22.64 -1.98
N GLU A 304 14.89 -22.30 -1.50
CA GLU A 304 14.33 -20.96 -1.61
C GLU A 304 14.52 -20.17 -0.31
N GLU A 305 14.71 -18.87 -0.47
CA GLU A 305 14.73 -17.91 0.63
C GLU A 305 13.38 -17.21 0.74
N GLY A 306 12.94 -16.97 1.97
CA GLY A 306 11.64 -16.36 2.24
C GLY A 306 11.20 -16.60 3.68
N LEU A 307 10.54 -15.61 4.28
CA LEU A 307 9.91 -15.78 5.60
C LEU A 307 8.47 -16.28 5.51
N PHE A 308 7.89 -16.29 4.31
CA PHE A 308 6.59 -16.90 4.06
C PHE A 308 6.82 -18.39 3.76
N ASP A 309 7.00 -19.18 4.81
CA ASP A 309 7.34 -20.61 4.72
C ASP A 309 6.07 -21.47 4.67
N PHE A 310 5.91 -22.17 3.55
CA PHE A 310 4.80 -23.07 3.25
C PHE A 310 5.25 -24.51 2.95
N ARG A 311 6.53 -24.85 3.13
CA ARG A 311 7.07 -26.18 2.81
C ARG A 311 6.29 -27.33 3.44
N ASP A 312 5.91 -27.18 4.69
CA ASP A 312 5.17 -28.19 5.45
C ASP A 312 3.65 -28.06 5.34
N PHE A 313 3.13 -27.06 4.62
CA PHE A 313 1.70 -26.79 4.55
C PHE A 313 0.91 -28.00 4.06
N VAL A 314 1.26 -28.52 2.87
CA VAL A 314 0.52 -29.62 2.24
C VAL A 314 0.48 -30.84 3.16
N LYS A 315 1.62 -31.21 3.75
CA LYS A 315 1.72 -32.35 4.66
C LYS A 315 0.81 -32.17 5.88
N ASN A 316 0.84 -31.00 6.50
CA ASN A 316 0.03 -30.73 7.69
C ASN A 316 -1.46 -30.60 7.38
N CYS A 317 -1.80 -30.05 6.22
CA CYS A 317 -3.18 -29.96 5.73
C CYS A 317 -3.76 -31.36 5.48
N VAL A 318 -3.03 -32.24 4.80
CA VAL A 318 -3.43 -33.66 4.62
C VAL A 318 -3.74 -34.31 5.97
N LEU A 319 -2.85 -34.17 6.96
CA LEU A 319 -3.05 -34.77 8.29
C LEU A 319 -4.31 -34.25 9.00
N VAL A 320 -4.58 -32.95 8.90
CA VAL A 320 -5.78 -32.34 9.49
C VAL A 320 -7.06 -32.86 8.81
N ILE A 321 -7.09 -32.84 7.48
CA ILE A 321 -8.25 -33.28 6.69
C ILE A 321 -8.53 -34.76 6.90
N THR A 322 -7.52 -35.62 6.92
CA THR A 322 -7.72 -37.06 7.17
C THR A 322 -8.20 -37.38 8.59
N SER A 323 -8.05 -36.44 9.52
CA SER A 323 -8.45 -36.62 10.93
C SER A 323 -9.82 -36.02 11.24
N ASN A 324 -10.49 -35.38 10.28
CA ASN A 324 -11.78 -34.73 10.49
C ASN A 324 -12.71 -34.87 9.28
N ASP A 325 -13.63 -35.83 9.36
CA ASP A 325 -14.59 -36.12 8.30
C ASP A 325 -15.60 -34.99 8.05
N GLU A 326 -15.80 -34.08 9.01
CA GLU A 326 -16.67 -32.91 8.82
C GLU A 326 -16.12 -31.96 7.76
N MET A 327 -14.79 -31.91 7.57
CA MET A 327 -14.14 -31.01 6.61
C MET A 327 -14.23 -31.49 5.16
N ILE A 328 -14.82 -32.66 4.91
CA ILE A 328 -14.91 -33.26 3.57
C ILE A 328 -16.34 -33.63 3.18
N GLN A 329 -17.35 -33.14 3.91
CA GLN A 329 -18.77 -33.49 3.69
C GLN A 329 -19.23 -33.20 2.26
N ASP A 330 -18.86 -32.01 1.77
CA ASP A 330 -19.03 -31.61 0.38
C ASP A 330 -17.80 -30.82 -0.09
N TYR A 331 -17.80 -30.49 -1.38
CA TYR A 331 -16.68 -29.78 -2.00
C TYR A 331 -16.50 -28.36 -1.48
N GLU A 332 -17.59 -27.62 -1.22
CA GLU A 332 -17.51 -26.23 -0.79
C GLU A 332 -16.94 -26.14 0.63
N ILE A 333 -17.41 -27.00 1.53
CA ILE A 333 -16.88 -27.14 2.88
C ILE A 333 -15.40 -27.54 2.84
N PHE A 334 -15.04 -28.48 1.96
CA PHE A 334 -13.66 -28.90 1.77
C PHE A 334 -12.75 -27.78 1.27
N TYR A 335 -13.16 -27.08 0.22
CA TYR A 335 -12.40 -25.98 -0.35
C TYR A 335 -12.22 -24.88 0.69
N GLN A 336 -13.30 -24.44 1.34
CA GLN A 336 -13.25 -23.40 2.37
C GLN A 336 -12.37 -23.81 3.56
N SER A 337 -12.44 -25.07 3.99
CA SER A 337 -11.60 -25.62 5.05
C SER A 337 -10.10 -25.51 4.72
N ILE A 338 -9.72 -25.78 3.47
CA ILE A 338 -8.33 -25.61 3.02
C ILE A 338 -7.93 -24.13 3.02
N ILE A 339 -8.81 -23.24 2.55
CA ILE A 339 -8.58 -21.79 2.56
C ILE A 339 -8.40 -21.26 3.98
N ASP A 340 -9.19 -21.72 4.94
CA ASP A 340 -9.04 -21.33 6.35
C ASP A 340 -7.71 -21.80 6.93
N LEU A 341 -7.29 -23.03 6.62
CA LEU A 341 -5.97 -23.54 7.00
C LEU A 341 -4.84 -22.71 6.36
N PHE A 342 -4.98 -22.26 5.11
CA PHE A 342 -4.04 -21.35 4.47
C PHE A 342 -3.91 -20.03 5.22
N TRP A 343 -5.03 -19.43 5.62
CA TRP A 343 -4.99 -18.17 6.34
C TRP A 343 -4.39 -18.31 7.73
N ILE A 344 -4.64 -19.42 8.43
CA ILE A 344 -3.98 -19.74 9.70
C ILE A 344 -2.46 -19.85 9.50
N TYR A 345 -2.01 -20.54 8.46
CA TYR A 345 -0.59 -20.65 8.12
C TYR A 345 0.03 -19.31 7.73
N THR A 346 -0.70 -18.52 6.94
CA THR A 346 -0.27 -17.20 6.48
C THR A 346 -0.11 -16.26 7.66
N GLU A 347 -1.04 -16.24 8.63
CA GLU A 347 -0.93 -15.38 9.81
C GLU A 347 0.29 -15.73 10.67
N LYS A 348 0.63 -17.02 10.83
CA LYS A 348 1.87 -17.42 11.53
C LYS A 348 3.11 -16.81 10.85
N ASN A 349 3.17 -16.88 9.52
CA ASN A 349 4.25 -16.27 8.75
C ASN A 349 4.26 -14.73 8.87
N LEU A 350 3.09 -14.09 8.83
CA LEU A 350 2.96 -12.65 9.02
C LEU A 350 3.48 -12.19 10.39
N VAL A 351 3.20 -12.94 11.48
CA VAL A 351 3.78 -12.69 12.80
C VAL A 351 5.32 -12.71 12.74
N ILE A 352 5.91 -13.73 12.11
CA ILE A 352 7.38 -13.86 11.97
C ILE A 352 7.96 -12.66 11.22
N VAL A 353 7.34 -12.25 10.12
CA VAL A 353 7.78 -11.07 9.35
C VAL A 353 7.71 -9.80 10.21
N ARG A 354 6.61 -9.60 10.96
CA ARG A 354 6.45 -8.43 11.84
C ARG A 354 7.51 -8.38 12.93
N GLU A 355 7.79 -9.51 13.59
CA GLU A 355 8.84 -9.59 14.62
C GLU A 355 10.23 -9.33 14.03
N LYS A 356 10.54 -9.87 12.85
CA LYS A 356 11.82 -9.60 12.19
C LYS A 356 11.99 -8.12 11.81
N ILE A 357 10.92 -7.45 11.40
CA ILE A 357 10.93 -6.01 11.13
C ILE A 357 11.12 -5.20 12.42
N LYS A 358 10.34 -5.50 13.46
CA LYS A 358 10.36 -4.75 14.73
C LYS A 358 11.67 -4.92 15.51
N ASN A 359 12.33 -6.06 15.37
CA ASN A 359 13.55 -6.38 16.10
C ASN A 359 14.79 -6.18 15.23
N ASP A 360 14.95 -6.97 14.15
CA ASP A 360 16.20 -7.01 13.36
C ASP A 360 16.36 -5.75 12.51
N LEU A 361 15.34 -5.36 11.73
CA LEU A 361 15.43 -4.17 10.88
C LEU A 361 15.57 -2.91 11.71
N LYS A 362 14.79 -2.80 12.79
CA LYS A 362 14.90 -1.69 13.74
C LYS A 362 16.32 -1.55 14.27
N LYS A 363 16.88 -2.62 14.81
CA LYS A 363 18.24 -2.63 15.34
C LYS A 363 19.25 -2.22 14.27
N TYR A 364 19.18 -2.81 13.08
CA TYR A 364 20.09 -2.51 11.97
C TYR A 364 20.06 -1.04 11.53
N PHE A 365 18.86 -0.45 11.39
CA PHE A 365 18.74 0.97 11.04
C PHE A 365 19.29 1.88 12.14
N TRP A 366 19.03 1.58 13.41
CA TRP A 366 19.60 2.33 14.53
C TRP A 366 21.14 2.26 14.54
N GLU A 367 21.72 1.08 14.29
CA GLU A 367 23.17 0.90 14.18
C GLU A 367 23.74 1.74 13.03
N CYS A 368 23.12 1.71 11.84
CA CYS A 368 23.55 2.52 10.70
C CYS A 368 23.49 4.02 10.98
N ILE A 369 22.42 4.50 11.64
CA ILE A 369 22.25 5.93 11.96
C ILE A 369 23.28 6.36 13.02
N ASN A 370 23.55 5.52 14.02
CA ASN A 370 24.57 5.81 15.03
C ASN A 370 25.98 5.80 14.43
N GLU A 371 26.26 4.87 13.53
CA GLU A 371 27.51 4.83 12.79
C GLU A 371 27.68 6.11 11.96
N LEU A 372 26.64 6.53 11.22
CA LEU A 372 26.64 7.78 10.47
C LEU A 372 26.95 8.99 11.37
N GLU A 373 26.32 9.09 12.53
CA GLU A 373 26.59 10.17 13.49
C GLU A 373 28.06 10.20 13.95
N ASN A 374 28.65 9.04 14.21
CA ASN A 374 30.04 8.93 14.61
C ASN A 374 30.99 9.27 13.45
N SER A 375 30.68 8.80 12.23
CA SER A 375 31.48 9.05 11.04
C SER A 375 31.54 10.52 10.64
N ILE A 376 30.51 11.31 10.96
CA ILE A 376 30.51 12.76 10.65
C ILE A 376 31.20 13.60 11.73
N ALA A 377 31.46 13.06 12.92
CA ALA A 377 32.08 13.80 14.03
C ALA A 377 33.40 14.50 13.68
N PRO A 378 34.31 13.91 12.87
CA PRO A 378 35.54 14.60 12.43
C PRO A 378 35.28 15.89 11.65
N LEU A 379 34.11 16.03 10.99
CA LEU A 379 33.77 17.21 10.18
C LEU A 379 33.53 18.47 11.04
N GLU A 380 33.24 18.34 12.33
CA GLU A 380 32.94 19.46 13.23
C GLU A 380 34.06 20.51 13.28
N LYS A 381 35.32 20.06 13.19
CA LYS A 381 36.53 20.90 13.29
C LYS A 381 37.14 21.25 11.93
N THR A 382 36.38 21.08 10.85
CA THR A 382 36.86 21.29 9.47
C THR A 382 36.16 22.48 8.81
N SER A 383 36.49 22.74 7.53
CA SER A 383 35.79 23.70 6.68
C SER A 383 34.29 23.39 6.47
N LEU A 384 33.83 22.18 6.80
CA LEU A 384 32.44 21.73 6.68
C LEU A 384 31.63 21.83 7.99
N LYS A 385 32.02 22.68 8.95
CA LYS A 385 31.31 22.83 10.22
C LYS A 385 29.81 23.13 10.09
N SER A 386 29.40 23.97 9.13
CA SER A 386 27.98 24.28 8.88
C SER A 386 27.21 23.04 8.41
N VAL A 387 27.78 22.27 7.48
CA VAL A 387 27.24 20.99 7.01
C VAL A 387 27.12 20.00 8.17
N PHE A 388 28.14 19.90 9.03
CA PHE A 388 28.10 19.06 10.22
C PHE A 388 26.93 19.40 11.15
N ILE A 389 26.73 20.68 11.48
CA ILE A 389 25.64 21.12 12.37
C ILE A 389 24.28 20.71 11.81
N GLU A 390 24.08 20.97 10.51
CA GLU A 390 22.82 20.68 9.84
C GLU A 390 22.57 19.17 9.69
N MET A 391 23.59 18.41 9.28
CA MET A 391 23.50 16.96 9.17
C MET A 391 23.24 16.30 10.53
N LYS A 392 23.88 16.79 11.60
CA LYS A 392 23.62 16.32 12.96
C LYS A 392 22.17 16.57 13.39
N ASN A 393 21.61 17.73 13.03
CA ASN A 393 20.20 18.01 13.26
C ASN A 393 19.28 17.05 12.47
N ASN A 394 19.58 16.82 11.18
CA ASN A 394 18.84 15.89 10.33
C ASN A 394 18.88 14.45 10.88
N ILE A 395 20.05 13.98 11.32
CA ILE A 395 20.23 12.69 12.00
C ILE A 395 19.36 12.61 13.26
N ASN A 396 19.37 13.63 14.10
CA ASN A 396 18.57 13.66 15.32
C ASN A 396 17.06 13.58 15.00
N ILE A 397 16.59 14.28 13.98
CA ILE A 397 15.18 14.19 13.58
C ILE A 397 14.87 12.79 13.04
N CYS A 398 15.73 12.19 12.22
CA CYS A 398 15.59 10.81 11.76
C CYS A 398 15.48 9.82 12.93
N LYS A 399 16.34 9.94 13.95
CA LYS A 399 16.29 9.13 15.17
C LYS A 399 14.93 9.21 15.87
N THR A 400 14.31 10.40 15.93
CA THR A 400 12.99 10.55 16.57
C THR A 400 11.83 9.93 15.77
N LYS A 401 12.03 9.65 14.48
CA LYS A 401 10.96 9.22 13.56
C LYS A 401 11.11 7.79 13.04
N ILE A 402 12.32 7.22 13.04
CA ILE A 402 12.60 5.93 12.42
C ILE A 402 11.75 4.80 12.99
N ASP A 403 11.51 4.81 14.30
CA ASP A 403 10.65 3.83 14.98
C ASP A 403 9.21 3.86 14.46
N THR A 404 8.68 5.05 14.16
CA THR A 404 7.33 5.18 13.57
C THR A 404 7.30 4.61 12.15
N VAL A 405 8.33 4.86 11.35
CA VAL A 405 8.43 4.32 9.98
C VAL A 405 8.48 2.80 9.99
N ILE A 406 9.28 2.21 10.89
CA ILE A 406 9.39 0.75 11.05
C ILE A 406 8.06 0.17 11.52
N GLN A 407 7.38 0.81 12.48
CA GLN A 407 6.08 0.37 12.96
C GLN A 407 5.04 0.40 11.84
N GLU A 408 4.93 1.49 11.09
CA GLU A 408 4.01 1.62 9.96
C GLU A 408 4.30 0.61 8.85
N PHE A 409 5.58 0.28 8.61
CA PHE A 409 5.95 -0.78 7.67
C PHE A 409 5.56 -2.17 8.19
N SER A 410 5.73 -2.44 9.49
CA SER A 410 5.29 -3.67 10.13
C SER A 410 3.76 -3.82 10.10
N ASP A 411 3.02 -2.72 10.26
CA ASP A 411 1.55 -2.73 10.32
C ASP A 411 0.87 -3.16 9.01
N VAL A 412 1.58 -3.11 7.89
CA VAL A 412 1.11 -3.63 6.59
C VAL A 412 0.94 -5.14 6.61
N PHE A 413 1.67 -5.85 7.47
CA PHE A 413 1.65 -7.30 7.55
C PHE A 413 0.57 -7.81 8.52
N TYR A 414 -0.49 -7.04 8.80
CA TYR A 414 -1.69 -7.55 9.46
C TYR A 414 -2.76 -7.84 8.42
N LYS A 415 -3.29 -9.07 8.38
CA LYS A 415 -4.55 -9.33 7.67
C LYS A 415 -5.68 -8.67 8.46
N ARG A 416 -6.50 -7.86 7.80
CA ARG A 416 -7.72 -7.31 8.39
C ARG A 416 -8.87 -7.48 7.42
N ASP A 417 -10.05 -7.73 7.96
CA ASP A 417 -11.28 -7.70 7.17
C ASP A 417 -11.64 -6.22 6.98
N ILE A 418 -11.58 -5.77 5.73
CA ILE A 418 -11.69 -4.36 5.38
C ILE A 418 -12.99 -4.19 4.61
N SER A 419 -13.90 -3.40 5.17
CA SER A 419 -15.02 -2.86 4.43
C SER A 419 -14.56 -1.55 3.80
N TYR A 420 -14.56 -1.49 2.48
CA TYR A 420 -14.35 -0.24 1.77
C TYR A 420 -15.63 0.56 1.74
N CYS A 421 -15.51 1.86 1.96
CA CYS A 421 -16.62 2.77 1.73
C CYS A 421 -16.65 3.16 0.25
N ASP A 422 -17.85 3.42 -0.23
CA ASP A 422 -18.07 3.98 -1.56
C ASP A 422 -17.35 5.31 -1.72
N TYR A 423 -17.00 5.65 -2.96
CA TYR A 423 -16.12 6.77 -3.23
C TYR A 423 -16.41 7.47 -4.55
N THR A 424 -15.99 8.73 -4.64
CA THR A 424 -15.95 9.48 -5.90
C THR A 424 -14.55 9.44 -6.50
N MET A 425 -14.42 9.62 -7.81
CA MET A 425 -13.08 9.71 -8.46
C MET A 425 -12.22 10.84 -7.88
N ARG A 426 -12.84 11.90 -7.35
CA ARG A 426 -12.15 12.97 -6.61
C ARG A 426 -11.52 12.45 -5.31
N ASP A 427 -12.24 11.64 -4.55
CA ASP A 427 -11.69 11.03 -3.34
C ASP A 427 -10.54 10.08 -3.65
N MET A 428 -10.67 9.27 -4.71
CA MET A 428 -9.62 8.38 -5.19
C MET A 428 -8.37 9.17 -5.58
N PHE A 429 -8.52 10.19 -6.41
CA PHE A 429 -7.44 11.07 -6.85
C PHE A 429 -6.70 11.73 -5.68
N VAL A 430 -7.43 12.36 -4.75
CA VAL A 430 -6.82 13.04 -3.59
C VAL A 430 -6.11 12.04 -2.68
N THR A 431 -6.67 10.83 -2.52
CA THR A 431 -6.02 9.76 -1.75
C THR A 431 -4.72 9.30 -2.42
N CYS A 432 -4.71 9.11 -3.74
CA CYS A 432 -3.51 8.77 -4.51
C CYS A 432 -2.42 9.83 -4.37
N LEU A 433 -2.75 11.11 -4.51
CA LEU A 433 -1.77 12.17 -4.34
C LEU A 433 -1.14 12.18 -2.95
N GLU A 434 -1.95 12.04 -1.91
CA GLU A 434 -1.44 11.96 -0.52
C GLU A 434 -0.55 10.73 -0.31
N ILE A 435 -0.89 9.57 -0.92
CA ILE A 435 -0.04 8.38 -0.89
C ILE A 435 1.31 8.67 -1.56
N SER A 436 1.31 9.21 -2.77
CA SER A 436 2.53 9.52 -3.53
C SER A 436 3.42 10.54 -2.81
N GLN A 437 2.83 11.58 -2.21
CA GLN A 437 3.56 12.58 -1.42
C GLN A 437 4.14 12.02 -0.11
N ARG A 438 3.51 11.01 0.49
CA ARG A 438 4.03 10.34 1.70
C ARG A 438 5.12 9.32 1.39
N LEU A 439 5.07 8.71 0.21
CA LEU A 439 6.02 7.68 -0.24
C LEU A 439 7.25 8.25 -0.95
N SER A 440 7.24 9.51 -1.36
CA SER A 440 8.42 10.15 -1.93
C SER A 440 8.46 11.64 -1.58
N GLY A 441 9.54 12.05 -0.92
CA GLY A 441 9.84 13.46 -0.67
C GLY A 441 10.01 14.25 -1.97
N GLU A 442 10.60 13.62 -2.99
CA GLU A 442 10.81 14.22 -4.31
C GLU A 442 9.49 14.53 -5.03
N PHE A 443 8.47 13.69 -4.84
CA PHE A 443 7.14 13.91 -5.40
C PHE A 443 6.49 15.20 -4.88
N LYS A 444 6.87 15.69 -3.68
CA LYS A 444 6.37 16.98 -3.15
C LYS A 444 6.80 18.17 -3.99
N THR A 445 7.87 18.03 -4.79
CA THR A 445 8.39 19.10 -5.64
C THR A 445 7.86 19.04 -7.08
N VAL A 446 7.26 17.92 -7.47
CA VAL A 446 6.66 17.73 -8.80
C VAL A 446 5.46 18.65 -8.95
N SER A 447 5.35 19.33 -10.09
CA SER A 447 4.20 20.18 -10.39
C SER A 447 3.03 19.34 -10.89
N ILE A 448 1.98 19.21 -10.07
CA ILE A 448 0.76 18.48 -10.41
C ILE A 448 -0.33 19.47 -10.82
N ILE A 449 -0.84 19.31 -12.05
CA ILE A 449 -2.03 19.97 -12.56
C ILE A 449 -3.13 18.91 -12.68
N SER A 450 -4.34 19.21 -12.24
CA SER A 450 -5.41 18.20 -12.23
C SER A 450 -6.78 18.74 -12.59
N LYS A 451 -7.53 17.95 -13.36
CA LYS A 451 -8.92 18.19 -13.73
C LYS A 451 -9.75 16.94 -13.44
N ILE A 452 -10.65 17.01 -12.45
CA ILE A 452 -11.45 15.85 -12.01
C ILE A 452 -12.94 16.19 -12.13
N GLU A 453 -13.54 15.72 -13.22
CA GLU A 453 -14.93 15.92 -13.65
C GLU A 453 -15.59 14.57 -13.87
N CYS A 454 -15.95 13.91 -12.77
CA CYS A 454 -16.66 12.63 -12.79
C CYS A 454 -17.64 12.61 -11.62
N ASP A 455 -18.92 12.54 -11.94
CA ASP A 455 -20.00 12.71 -10.96
C ASP A 455 -20.56 11.37 -10.43
N TYR A 456 -20.02 10.25 -10.89
CA TYR A 456 -20.40 8.92 -10.43
C TYR A 456 -19.84 8.57 -9.04
N THR A 457 -20.61 7.76 -8.31
CA THR A 457 -20.17 7.10 -7.08
C THR A 457 -19.86 5.64 -7.37
N PHE A 458 -18.69 5.18 -6.94
CA PHE A 458 -18.15 3.85 -7.20
C PHE A 458 -18.25 2.97 -5.95
N SER A 459 -18.49 1.68 -6.17
CA SER A 459 -18.38 0.65 -5.13
C SER A 459 -16.99 0.66 -4.50
N GLY A 460 -16.95 0.65 -3.17
CA GLY A 460 -15.70 0.63 -2.40
C GLY A 460 -14.74 -0.50 -2.80
N GLU A 461 -15.23 -1.64 -3.30
CA GLU A 461 -14.39 -2.79 -3.69
C GLU A 461 -13.41 -2.46 -4.81
N SER A 462 -13.79 -1.55 -5.71
CA SER A 462 -12.94 -1.13 -6.83
C SER A 462 -11.84 -0.13 -6.42
N PHE A 463 -11.97 0.49 -5.23
CA PHE A 463 -11.09 1.56 -4.76
C PHE A 463 -9.60 1.21 -4.78
N PRO A 464 -9.15 0.07 -4.20
CA PRO A 464 -7.72 -0.26 -4.16
C PRO A 464 -7.12 -0.42 -5.55
N TYR A 465 -7.89 -0.95 -6.50
CA TYR A 465 -7.42 -1.20 -7.87
C TYR A 465 -7.26 0.09 -8.66
N PHE A 466 -8.19 1.05 -8.51
CA PHE A 466 -8.02 2.39 -9.09
C PHE A 466 -6.85 3.15 -8.47
N VAL A 467 -6.65 3.02 -7.14
CA VAL A 467 -5.48 3.59 -6.46
C VAL A 467 -4.18 2.99 -7.01
N ASP A 468 -4.13 1.66 -7.19
CA ASP A 468 -2.98 0.96 -7.77
C ASP A 468 -2.70 1.45 -9.21
N ILE A 469 -3.73 1.56 -10.06
CA ILE A 469 -3.60 2.05 -11.45
C ILE A 469 -3.05 3.48 -11.48
N LEU A 470 -3.70 4.43 -10.79
CA LEU A 470 -3.30 5.83 -10.85
C LEU A 470 -1.89 6.03 -10.27
N ASN A 471 -1.55 5.37 -9.16
CA ASN A 471 -0.19 5.43 -8.62
C ASN A 471 0.85 4.84 -9.58
N MET A 472 0.54 3.75 -10.29
CA MET A 472 1.44 3.21 -11.33
C MET A 472 1.63 4.19 -12.48
N MET A 473 0.57 4.85 -12.95
CA MET A 473 0.67 5.87 -14.00
C MET A 473 1.52 7.06 -13.55
N ILE A 474 1.28 7.58 -12.33
CA ILE A 474 2.05 8.69 -11.74
C ILE A 474 3.52 8.32 -11.56
N ASN A 475 3.81 7.15 -11.00
CA ASN A 475 5.20 6.71 -10.79
C ASN A 475 5.93 6.56 -12.12
N ASN A 476 5.32 5.95 -13.14
CA ASN A 476 5.92 5.86 -14.46
C ASN A 476 6.19 7.25 -15.06
N ALA A 477 5.25 8.18 -14.92
CA ALA A 477 5.39 9.55 -15.40
C ALA A 477 6.57 10.28 -14.75
N VAL A 478 6.79 10.08 -13.45
CA VAL A 478 7.89 10.71 -12.70
C VAL A 478 9.23 10.00 -12.96
N GLU A 479 9.29 8.68 -12.74
CA GLU A 479 10.52 7.88 -12.83
C GLU A 479 11.12 7.83 -14.23
N HIS A 480 10.30 7.91 -15.28
CA HIS A 480 10.75 7.82 -16.67
C HIS A 480 10.74 9.16 -17.41
N SER A 481 10.54 10.28 -16.71
CA SER A 481 10.59 11.63 -17.28
C SER A 481 11.97 12.03 -17.80
N GLY A 482 13.05 11.42 -17.29
CA GLY A 482 14.44 11.73 -17.65
C GLY A 482 15.03 12.94 -16.94
N PHE A 483 14.24 13.69 -16.15
CA PHE A 483 14.74 14.83 -15.38
C PHE A 483 15.59 14.38 -14.19
N GLN A 484 16.65 15.15 -13.92
CA GLN A 484 17.44 14.97 -12.71
C GLN A 484 16.77 15.60 -11.48
N LYS A 485 16.06 16.73 -11.69
CA LYS A 485 15.35 17.46 -10.64
C LYS A 485 13.85 17.24 -10.76
N SER A 486 13.24 16.74 -9.69
CA SER A 486 11.79 16.46 -9.66
C SER A 486 10.94 17.73 -9.75
N SER A 487 11.50 18.91 -9.43
CA SER A 487 10.86 20.22 -9.64
C SER A 487 10.62 20.58 -11.10
N ASP A 488 11.38 19.98 -12.02
CA ASP A 488 11.27 20.25 -13.45
C ASP A 488 10.18 19.39 -14.10
N ILE A 489 9.72 18.36 -13.37
CA ILE A 489 8.67 17.45 -13.80
C ILE A 489 7.31 18.13 -13.61
N LYS A 490 6.52 18.12 -14.67
CA LYS A 490 5.12 18.55 -14.71
C LYS A 490 4.28 17.36 -15.09
N VAL A 491 3.31 17.03 -14.24
CA VAL A 491 2.34 15.96 -14.50
C VAL A 491 0.95 16.56 -14.50
N GLU A 492 0.22 16.31 -15.59
CA GLU A 492 -1.18 16.67 -15.75
C GLU A 492 -2.02 15.39 -15.61
N ILE A 493 -3.03 15.44 -14.74
CA ILE A 493 -3.91 14.32 -14.42
C ILE A 493 -5.35 14.73 -14.68
N THR A 494 -6.00 14.06 -15.62
CA THR A 494 -7.39 14.34 -15.99
C THR A 494 -8.23 13.08 -15.77
N ILE A 495 -9.33 13.21 -15.05
CA ILE A 495 -10.32 12.15 -14.87
C ILE A 495 -11.68 12.71 -15.26
N GLU A 496 -12.26 12.19 -16.32
CA GLU A 496 -13.50 12.68 -16.91
C GLU A 496 -14.47 11.51 -17.18
N ASP A 497 -15.77 11.74 -16.99
CA ASP A 497 -16.81 10.82 -17.45
C ASP A 497 -17.31 11.15 -18.86
N ASN A 498 -18.05 10.22 -19.47
CA ASN A 498 -18.66 10.38 -20.79
C ASN A 498 -19.49 11.66 -20.97
N ASN A 499 -20.06 12.22 -19.89
CA ASN A 499 -20.83 13.47 -19.95
C ASN A 499 -19.94 14.73 -19.98
N SER A 500 -18.74 14.62 -19.42
CA SER A 500 -17.81 15.74 -19.24
C SER A 500 -16.70 15.79 -20.30
N ILE A 501 -16.53 14.70 -21.06
CA ILE A 501 -15.49 14.57 -22.08
C ILE A 501 -15.81 15.44 -23.32
N CYS A 502 -14.84 16.25 -23.72
CA CYS A 502 -14.91 17.04 -24.97
C CYS A 502 -14.38 16.30 -26.21
N GLU A 503 -13.64 15.19 -26.03
CA GLU A 503 -12.93 14.46 -27.08
C GLU A 503 -13.64 13.16 -27.44
N ASN A 504 -13.86 12.88 -28.73
CA ASN A 504 -14.57 11.67 -29.14
C ASN A 504 -13.66 10.42 -29.10
N TYR A 505 -13.49 9.84 -27.91
CA TYR A 505 -12.77 8.58 -27.76
C TYR A 505 -13.58 7.35 -28.18
N ILE A 506 -14.91 7.47 -28.30
CA ILE A 506 -15.79 6.35 -28.67
C ILE A 506 -15.41 5.83 -30.05
N ASP A 507 -15.21 6.70 -31.03
CA ASP A 507 -14.80 6.31 -32.39
C ASP A 507 -13.47 5.51 -32.39
N ILE A 508 -12.53 5.90 -31.53
CA ILE A 508 -11.23 5.24 -31.39
C ILE A 508 -11.39 3.85 -30.76
N VAL A 509 -12.25 3.74 -29.75
CA VAL A 509 -12.50 2.49 -29.04
C VAL A 509 -13.31 1.51 -29.89
N GLU A 510 -14.36 1.98 -30.59
CA GLU A 510 -15.15 1.19 -31.53
C GLU A 510 -14.29 0.64 -32.69
N ALA A 511 -13.32 1.43 -33.17
CA ALA A 511 -12.36 0.96 -34.16
C ALA A 511 -11.39 -0.11 -33.63
N GLN A 512 -11.07 -0.09 -32.34
CA GLN A 512 -10.16 -1.05 -31.70
C GLN A 512 -10.86 -2.31 -31.20
N ILE A 513 -12.14 -2.22 -30.80
CA ILE A 513 -12.95 -3.33 -30.29
C ILE A 513 -14.31 -3.30 -31.01
N PRO A 514 -14.39 -3.80 -32.26
CA PRO A 514 -15.62 -3.75 -33.05
C PRO A 514 -16.78 -4.47 -32.35
N GLY A 515 -17.92 -3.79 -32.20
CA GLY A 515 -19.16 -4.38 -31.67
C GLY A 515 -19.40 -4.21 -30.16
N LYS A 516 -18.57 -3.45 -29.43
CA LYS A 516 -18.86 -3.03 -28.05
C LYS A 516 -19.35 -1.58 -27.99
N ASN A 517 -20.59 -1.38 -27.53
CA ASN A 517 -21.09 -0.05 -27.19
C ASN A 517 -20.71 0.28 -25.74
N PHE A 518 -19.71 1.14 -25.54
CA PHE A 518 -19.45 1.74 -24.23
C PHE A 518 -20.57 2.72 -23.92
N LYS A 519 -21.44 2.42 -22.94
CA LYS A 519 -22.49 3.34 -22.49
C LYS A 519 -21.92 4.42 -21.59
N ASP A 520 -21.62 4.03 -20.35
CA ASP A 520 -21.01 4.88 -19.35
C ASP A 520 -19.57 4.45 -19.14
N TYR A 521 -18.66 5.42 -19.27
CA TYR A 521 -17.24 5.18 -19.15
C TYR A 521 -16.54 6.36 -18.50
N VAL A 522 -15.40 6.06 -17.88
CA VAL A 522 -14.47 7.06 -17.34
C VAL A 522 -13.16 6.98 -18.12
N VAL A 523 -12.57 8.15 -18.35
CA VAL A 523 -11.25 8.31 -18.95
C VAL A 523 -10.28 8.87 -17.92
N ILE A 524 -9.19 8.16 -17.69
CA ILE A 524 -8.08 8.57 -16.84
C ILE A 524 -6.88 8.87 -17.74
N LYS A 525 -6.43 10.13 -17.75
CA LYS A 525 -5.26 10.60 -18.49
C LYS A 525 -4.17 11.01 -17.52
N VAL A 526 -2.96 10.52 -17.74
CA VAL A 526 -1.75 11.01 -17.05
C VAL A 526 -0.74 11.40 -18.11
N LYS A 527 -0.36 12.67 -18.09
CA LYS A 527 0.54 13.28 -19.07
C LYS A 527 1.72 13.92 -18.35
N ASN A 528 2.93 13.70 -18.84
CA ASN A 528 4.13 14.33 -18.30
C ASN A 528 5.04 14.92 -19.37
N ASN A 529 5.83 15.91 -18.99
CA ASN A 529 6.94 16.37 -19.81
C ASN A 529 8.12 15.38 -19.75
N LEU A 530 8.88 15.33 -20.85
CA LEU A 530 10.09 14.55 -21.01
C LEU A 530 11.29 15.49 -21.09
N ASP A 531 12.39 15.08 -20.44
CA ASP A 531 13.67 15.76 -20.58
C ASP A 531 14.21 15.59 -22.01
N LYS A 532 14.98 16.56 -22.48
CA LYS A 532 15.57 16.56 -23.84
C LYS A 532 16.54 15.40 -24.08
N SER A 533 17.03 14.75 -23.02
CA SER A 533 17.86 13.55 -23.12
C SER A 533 17.09 12.30 -23.57
N ILE A 534 15.75 12.30 -23.47
CA ILE A 534 14.92 11.16 -23.87
C ILE A 534 14.77 11.11 -25.40
N ASP A 535 15.18 9.99 -25.99
CA ASP A 535 14.96 9.69 -27.40
C ASP A 535 13.52 9.19 -27.61
N GLU A 536 12.64 10.09 -28.08
CA GLU A 536 11.22 9.81 -28.33
C GLU A 536 10.99 8.63 -29.28
N LYS A 537 11.88 8.41 -30.28
CA LYS A 537 11.73 7.28 -31.22
C LYS A 537 12.03 5.95 -30.54
N LYS A 538 13.04 5.91 -29.66
CA LYS A 538 13.34 4.71 -28.87
C LYS A 538 12.23 4.45 -27.84
N LEU A 539 11.73 5.50 -27.19
CA LEU A 539 10.61 5.39 -26.27
C LEU A 539 9.37 4.82 -26.98
N LEU A 540 9.01 5.37 -28.15
CA LEU A 540 7.88 4.90 -28.95
C LEU A 540 7.99 3.40 -29.28
N LYS A 541 9.16 2.94 -29.75
CA LYS A 541 9.38 1.50 -30.02
C LYS A 541 9.19 0.65 -28.77
N LYS A 542 9.75 1.07 -27.63
CA LYS A 542 9.61 0.35 -26.36
C LYS A 542 8.15 0.26 -25.91
N ILE A 543 7.38 1.34 -26.04
CA ILE A 543 5.95 1.33 -25.70
C ILE A 543 5.16 0.43 -26.65
N GLN A 544 5.44 0.50 -27.96
CA GLN A 544 4.81 -0.39 -28.95
C GLN A 544 5.07 -1.87 -28.66
N GLU A 545 6.31 -2.23 -28.30
CA GLU A 545 6.66 -3.59 -27.89
C GLU A 545 5.89 -4.03 -26.65
N ILE A 546 5.77 -3.17 -25.63
CA ILE A 546 5.00 -3.47 -24.42
C ILE A 546 3.52 -3.70 -24.74
N PHE A 547 2.92 -2.84 -25.55
CA PHE A 547 1.51 -2.97 -25.94
C PHE A 547 1.24 -4.20 -26.80
N PHE A 548 2.18 -4.55 -27.69
CA PHE A 548 2.10 -5.78 -28.47
C PHE A 548 2.18 -7.02 -27.56
N ASN A 549 3.16 -7.03 -26.65
CA ASN A 549 3.38 -8.11 -25.70
C ASN A 549 2.22 -8.29 -24.72
N ALA A 550 1.61 -7.19 -24.26
CA ALA A 550 0.50 -7.21 -23.33
C ALA A 550 -0.78 -7.86 -23.90
N LYS A 551 -0.91 -7.95 -25.24
CA LYS A 551 -2.00 -8.70 -25.89
C LYS A 551 -1.88 -10.20 -25.74
N ASN A 552 -0.67 -10.72 -25.49
CA ASN A 552 -0.45 -12.14 -25.26
C ASN A 552 -0.57 -12.45 -23.76
N PRO A 553 -1.55 -13.27 -23.34
CA PRO A 553 -1.77 -13.59 -21.93
C PRO A 553 -0.54 -14.21 -21.25
N GLU A 554 0.20 -15.12 -21.90
CA GLU A 554 1.39 -15.77 -21.34
C GLU A 554 2.52 -14.77 -21.07
N ILE A 555 2.71 -13.83 -22.00
CA ILE A 555 3.72 -12.79 -21.89
C ILE A 555 3.33 -11.82 -20.77
N LEU A 556 2.07 -11.39 -20.74
CA LEU A 556 1.53 -10.52 -19.70
C LEU A 556 1.78 -11.14 -18.30
N ARG A 557 1.49 -12.44 -18.14
CA ARG A 557 1.74 -13.19 -16.90
C ARG A 557 3.20 -13.12 -16.48
N LYS A 558 4.12 -13.50 -17.38
CA LYS A 558 5.57 -13.50 -17.12
C LYS A 558 6.11 -12.13 -16.68
N TYR A 559 5.72 -11.06 -17.37
CA TYR A 559 6.25 -9.72 -17.07
C TYR A 559 5.62 -9.09 -15.81
N THR A 560 4.40 -9.47 -15.42
CA THR A 560 3.77 -8.92 -14.19
C THR A 560 4.45 -9.37 -12.90
N GLN A 561 5.15 -10.51 -12.92
CA GLN A 561 5.89 -11.04 -11.78
C GLN A 561 7.32 -10.49 -11.66
N LEU A 562 7.81 -9.79 -12.69
CA LEU A 562 9.13 -9.15 -12.66
C LEU A 562 9.11 -7.85 -11.85
N GLU A 563 10.20 -7.61 -11.13
CA GLU A 563 10.44 -6.38 -10.38
C GLU A 563 11.18 -5.37 -11.27
N GLY A 564 10.60 -4.17 -11.44
CA GLY A 564 11.14 -3.11 -12.30
C GLY A 564 10.73 -3.24 -13.77
N GLY A 565 10.40 -2.11 -14.42
CA GLY A 565 10.02 -2.07 -15.84
C GLY A 565 8.71 -2.79 -16.20
N SER A 566 7.92 -3.19 -15.20
CA SER A 566 6.68 -3.98 -15.37
C SER A 566 5.39 -3.20 -15.11
N GLY A 567 5.48 -1.88 -14.84
CA GLY A 567 4.35 -1.05 -14.44
C GLY A 567 3.15 -1.11 -15.40
N LEU A 568 3.40 -0.95 -16.71
CA LEU A 568 2.34 -1.05 -17.72
C LEU A 568 1.70 -2.44 -17.77
N TYR A 569 2.48 -3.52 -17.72
CA TYR A 569 1.95 -4.89 -17.66
C TYR A 569 1.07 -5.11 -16.42
N LYS A 570 1.44 -4.52 -15.27
CA LYS A 570 0.63 -4.59 -14.05
C LYS A 570 -0.68 -3.79 -14.17
N ILE A 571 -0.70 -2.68 -14.89
CA ILE A 571 -1.94 -1.95 -15.22
C ILE A 571 -2.86 -2.84 -16.07
N TYR A 572 -2.36 -3.46 -17.14
CA TYR A 572 -3.12 -4.40 -17.97
C TYR A 572 -3.75 -5.53 -17.14
N LYS A 573 -2.95 -6.15 -16.27
CA LYS A 573 -3.41 -7.22 -15.36
C LYS A 573 -4.52 -6.74 -14.42
N THR A 574 -4.34 -5.56 -13.81
CA THR A 574 -5.30 -5.01 -12.85
C THR A 574 -6.64 -4.73 -13.53
N LEU A 575 -6.61 -4.15 -14.73
CA LEU A 575 -7.82 -3.92 -15.52
C LEU A 575 -8.49 -5.24 -15.93
N GLN A 576 -7.72 -6.18 -16.48
CA GLN A 576 -8.25 -7.43 -17.03
C GLN A 576 -8.84 -8.39 -15.99
N TYR A 577 -8.19 -8.52 -14.82
CA TYR A 577 -8.53 -9.58 -13.86
C TYR A 577 -9.08 -9.06 -12.52
N ASN A 578 -8.77 -7.83 -12.14
CA ASN A 578 -9.23 -7.27 -10.87
C ASN A 578 -10.45 -6.36 -11.03
N ILE A 579 -10.41 -5.41 -11.98
CA ILE A 579 -11.55 -4.54 -12.28
C ILE A 579 -12.60 -5.29 -13.11
N MET A 580 -12.17 -6.14 -14.06
CA MET A 580 -13.06 -6.99 -14.88
C MET A 580 -14.08 -6.20 -15.72
N ALA A 581 -13.84 -4.91 -15.94
CA ALA A 581 -14.64 -4.09 -16.84
C ALA A 581 -13.99 -3.97 -18.22
N PRO A 582 -14.76 -3.82 -19.31
CA PRO A 582 -14.20 -3.47 -20.60
C PRO A 582 -13.35 -2.20 -20.54
N TYR A 583 -12.17 -2.25 -21.14
CA TYR A 583 -11.22 -1.16 -21.11
C TYR A 583 -10.46 -1.01 -22.44
N SER A 584 -9.91 0.19 -22.67
CA SER A 584 -8.88 0.43 -23.68
C SER A 584 -7.76 1.28 -23.08
N ILE A 585 -6.54 1.03 -23.54
CA ILE A 585 -5.36 1.82 -23.16
C ILE A 585 -4.80 2.43 -24.43
N LEU A 586 -4.63 3.75 -24.42
CA LEU A 586 -4.03 4.52 -25.49
C LEU A 586 -2.81 5.25 -24.93
N TYR A 587 -1.92 5.67 -25.82
CA TYR A 587 -0.78 6.49 -25.46
C TYR A 587 -0.48 7.48 -26.58
N ASN A 588 0.13 8.61 -26.21
CA ASN A 588 0.63 9.60 -27.16
C ASN A 588 2.06 10.03 -26.76
N ILE A 589 2.92 10.27 -27.76
CA ILE A 589 4.28 10.78 -27.57
C ILE A 589 4.50 11.88 -28.59
N GLU A 590 4.35 13.12 -28.16
CA GLU A 590 4.47 14.29 -29.01
C GLU A 590 5.05 15.46 -28.25
N ASN A 591 5.86 16.28 -28.93
CA ASN A 591 6.38 17.55 -28.40
C ASN A 591 7.07 17.41 -27.03
N SER A 592 7.88 16.37 -26.83
CA SER A 592 8.54 16.06 -25.56
C SER A 592 7.56 15.89 -24.40
N GLN A 593 6.40 15.31 -24.70
CA GLN A 593 5.41 14.89 -23.72
C GLN A 593 5.07 13.42 -23.94
N PHE A 594 4.84 12.71 -22.85
CA PHE A 594 4.29 11.37 -22.85
C PHE A 594 2.92 11.42 -22.19
N GLU A 595 1.91 10.81 -22.81
CA GLU A 595 0.56 10.72 -22.28
C GLU A 595 0.09 9.26 -22.33
N LEU A 596 -0.50 8.81 -21.23
CA LEU A 596 -1.15 7.51 -21.12
C LEU A 596 -2.63 7.74 -20.77
N ILE A 597 -3.51 7.12 -21.54
CA ILE A 597 -4.96 7.30 -21.46
C ILE A 597 -5.58 5.92 -21.23
N ILE A 598 -6.41 5.79 -20.20
CA ILE A 598 -7.15 4.57 -19.91
C ILE A 598 -8.64 4.89 -19.95
N LEU A 599 -9.37 4.14 -20.76
CA LEU A 599 -10.82 4.17 -20.85
C LEU A 599 -11.37 2.92 -20.19
N ILE A 600 -12.36 3.07 -19.31
CA ILE A 600 -12.94 1.97 -18.53
C ILE A 600 -14.46 2.13 -18.54
N GLU A 601 -15.18 1.08 -18.92
CA GLU A 601 -16.64 1.00 -18.77
C GLU A 601 -16.99 0.87 -17.29
N ILE A 602 -18.01 1.60 -16.82
CA ILE A 602 -18.26 1.76 -15.38
C ILE A 602 -19.61 1.20 -14.91
N ASN A 603 -20.42 0.63 -15.80
CA ASN A 603 -21.78 0.15 -15.50
C ASN A 603 -21.85 -0.78 -14.28
N ASP A 604 -20.89 -1.72 -14.16
CA ASP A 604 -20.84 -2.69 -13.06
C ASP A 604 -20.03 -2.19 -11.84
N LEU A 605 -19.49 -0.97 -11.92
CA LEU A 605 -18.61 -0.38 -10.90
C LEU A 605 -19.29 0.75 -10.11
N ILE A 606 -20.36 1.35 -10.67
CA ILE A 606 -21.08 2.47 -10.07
C ILE A 606 -22.27 2.00 -9.23
N ILE A 607 -22.60 2.82 -8.24
CA ILE A 607 -23.79 2.66 -7.41
C ILE A 607 -24.86 3.60 -7.96
N LEU A 608 -26.04 3.05 -8.26
CA LEU A 608 -27.20 3.77 -8.76
C LEU A 608 -27.91 4.58 -7.67
#